data_AF-A0A2M9P5M1-F1
#
_entry.id   AF-A0A2M9P5M1-F1
#
_cell.length_a   1.000
_cell.length_b   1.000
_cell.length_c   1.000
_cell.angle_alpha   90.00
_cell.angle_beta   90.00
_cell.angle_gamma   90.00
#
_symmetry.space_group_name_H-M   'P 1'
#
loop_
_entity.id
_entity.type
_entity.pdbx_description
1 polymer ?
#
loop_
_entity_poly.entity_id
_entity_poly.type
_entity_poly.pdbx_seq_one_letter_code
_entity_poly.pdbx_strand_id
1 'polypeptide(L)'
;GQDESVLTGAPSTTATRASDVGTYAIGRGTLAAQNYVLPEAEGSLTIDPVRLSLTLDDQRRAYGSANPELTWRAAGFVLGQDESVLTGAPSTTATRASDVGTYAIGRGTLAA
;
A
#
# COMPACT_ATOMS: atom_id res chain seq x y z
N GLY A 1 5.17 20.54 -43.68
CA GLY A 1 3.92 20.07 -43.06
C GLY A 1 4.00 20.38 -41.59
N GLN A 2 2.89 20.75 -40.96
CA GLN A 2 2.83 20.97 -39.50
C GLN A 2 2.97 19.63 -38.75
N ASP A 3 3.54 19.67 -37.55
CA ASP A 3 3.73 18.52 -36.64
C ASP A 3 3.13 18.83 -35.24
N GLU A 4 3.48 18.05 -34.21
CA GLU A 4 2.96 18.27 -32.85
C GLU A 4 3.30 19.66 -32.25
N SER A 5 4.19 20.44 -32.86
CA SER A 5 4.54 21.81 -32.42
C SER A 5 3.36 22.80 -32.45
N VAL A 6 2.24 22.44 -33.10
CA VAL A 6 1.01 23.24 -33.08
C VAL A 6 0.19 23.08 -31.79
N LEU A 7 0.55 22.11 -30.93
CA LEU A 7 -0.09 21.89 -29.64
C LEU A 7 0.52 22.82 -28.57
N THR A 8 -0.35 23.35 -27.72
CA THR A 8 0.00 24.19 -26.57
C THR A 8 -0.71 23.68 -25.32
N GLY A 9 -0.18 24.03 -24.15
CA GLY A 9 -0.73 23.57 -22.87
C GLY A 9 -0.39 22.10 -22.57
N ALA A 10 -1.10 21.50 -21.62
CA ALA A 10 -0.87 20.13 -21.20
C ALA A 10 -2.16 19.47 -20.67
N PRO A 11 -2.27 18.13 -20.78
CA PRO A 11 -3.28 17.37 -20.05
C PRO A 11 -3.06 17.48 -18.54
N SER A 12 -4.10 17.23 -17.76
CA SER A 12 -4.06 17.38 -16.29
C SER A 12 -4.84 16.28 -15.59
N THR A 13 -4.43 15.93 -14.37
CA THR A 13 -5.15 15.05 -13.46
C THR A 13 -5.30 15.71 -12.09
N THR A 14 -6.32 15.30 -11.32
CA THR A 14 -6.49 15.71 -9.93
C THR A 14 -5.57 14.98 -8.96
N ALA A 15 -4.92 13.90 -9.42
CA ALA A 15 -3.95 13.17 -8.60
C ALA A 15 -2.78 14.06 -8.19
N THR A 16 -2.38 13.94 -6.92
CA THR A 16 -1.21 14.62 -6.35
C THR A 16 -0.24 13.58 -5.81
N ARG A 17 0.91 14.04 -5.29
CA ARG A 17 1.88 13.15 -4.63
C ARG A 17 1.30 12.44 -3.39
N ALA A 18 0.25 12.99 -2.78
CA ALA A 18 -0.39 12.43 -1.60
C ALA A 18 -1.72 11.71 -1.91
N SER A 19 -2.03 11.50 -3.20
CA SER A 19 -3.23 10.79 -3.59
C SER A 19 -3.16 9.31 -3.22
N ASP A 20 -4.28 8.79 -2.71
CA ASP A 20 -4.44 7.38 -2.36
C ASP A 20 -4.43 6.47 -3.60
N VAL A 21 -4.27 5.17 -3.35
CA VAL A 21 -4.43 4.11 -4.36
C VAL A 21 -5.76 4.27 -5.08
N GLY A 22 -5.72 4.17 -6.40
CA GLY A 22 -6.92 4.27 -7.22
C GLY A 22 -6.63 4.72 -8.64
N THR A 23 -7.70 4.94 -9.38
CA THR A 23 -7.64 5.42 -10.76
C THR A 23 -8.13 6.86 -10.82
N TYR A 24 -7.32 7.71 -11.43
CA TYR A 24 -7.59 9.14 -11.59
C TYR A 24 -7.70 9.45 -13.08
N ALA A 25 -8.75 10.17 -13.46
CA ALA A 25 -8.89 10.63 -14.84
C ALA A 25 -7.75 11.60 -15.19
N ILE A 26 -7.23 11.46 -16.40
CA ILE A 26 -6.40 12.46 -17.07
C ILE A 26 -7.31 13.15 -18.08
N GLY A 27 -7.65 14.40 -17.78
CA GLY A 27 -8.44 15.25 -18.65
C GLY A 27 -7.57 16.12 -19.55
N ARG A 28 -8.24 16.81 -20.48
CA ARG A 28 -7.62 17.69 -21.47
C ARG A 28 -6.76 18.82 -20.87
N GLY A 29 -7.05 19.26 -19.65
CA GLY A 29 -6.32 20.36 -19.01
C GLY A 29 -6.32 21.63 -19.86
N THR A 30 -5.15 22.22 -20.09
CA THR A 30 -4.97 23.41 -20.93
C THR A 30 -4.63 23.08 -22.38
N LEU A 31 -4.68 21.80 -22.77
CA LEU A 31 -4.26 21.35 -24.09
C LEU A 31 -5.13 21.96 -25.20
N ALA A 32 -4.50 22.67 -26.12
CA ALA A 32 -5.17 23.39 -27.20
C ALA A 32 -4.34 23.42 -28.48
N ALA A 33 -5.03 23.55 -29.61
CA ALA A 33 -4.46 23.74 -30.93
C ALA A 33 -5.22 24.88 -31.63
N GLN A 34 -4.52 25.92 -32.07
CA GLN A 34 -5.16 27.17 -32.51
C GLN A 34 -6.02 27.02 -33.78
N ASN A 35 -5.63 26.12 -34.69
CA ASN A 35 -6.28 25.92 -35.99
C ASN A 35 -6.92 24.52 -36.14
N TYR A 36 -7.03 23.75 -35.06
CA TYR A 36 -7.50 22.36 -35.09
C TYR A 36 -8.53 22.10 -33.99
N VAL A 37 -9.51 21.25 -34.29
CA VAL A 37 -10.39 20.68 -33.27
C VAL A 37 -9.70 19.46 -32.68
N LEU A 38 -9.52 19.48 -31.36
CA LEU A 38 -9.06 18.30 -30.62
C LEU A 38 -10.27 17.46 -30.25
N PRO A 39 -10.31 16.16 -30.60
CA PRO A 39 -11.36 15.26 -30.11
C PRO A 39 -11.27 15.14 -28.57
N GLU A 40 -12.36 14.77 -27.93
CA GLU A 40 -12.29 14.33 -26.53
C GLU A 40 -11.36 13.13 -26.44
N ALA A 41 -10.35 13.24 -25.57
CA ALA A 41 -9.43 12.18 -25.23
C ALA A 41 -9.35 12.12 -23.72
N GLU A 42 -9.69 10.95 -23.17
CA GLU A 42 -9.58 10.66 -21.75
C GLU A 42 -8.45 9.66 -21.54
N GLY A 43 -7.53 10.02 -20.65
CA GLY A 43 -6.52 9.08 -20.14
C GLY A 43 -6.85 8.67 -18.71
N SER A 44 -6.14 7.68 -18.20
CA SER A 44 -6.20 7.31 -16.79
C SER A 44 -4.79 7.20 -16.20
N LEU A 45 -4.64 7.67 -14.97
CA LEU A 45 -3.50 7.43 -14.11
C LEU A 45 -3.91 6.45 -13.03
N THR A 46 -3.25 5.29 -12.98
CA THR A 46 -3.43 4.33 -11.89
C THR A 46 -2.32 4.51 -10.86
N ILE A 47 -2.70 4.67 -9.60
CA ILE A 47 -1.80 4.63 -8.45
C ILE A 47 -1.93 3.25 -7.81
N ASP A 48 -0.88 2.44 -7.93
CA ASP A 48 -0.85 1.08 -7.38
C ASP A 48 -0.53 1.06 -5.88
N PRO A 49 -1.00 0.03 -5.14
CA PRO A 49 -0.58 -0.19 -3.76
C PRO A 49 0.92 -0.43 -3.63
N VAL A 50 1.52 0.14 -2.59
CA VAL A 50 2.86 -0.23 -2.15
C VAL A 50 2.78 -1.50 -1.30
N ARG A 51 3.70 -2.45 -1.53
CA ARG A 51 3.79 -3.65 -0.70
C ARG A 51 4.54 -3.37 0.59
N LEU A 52 3.91 -3.67 1.71
CA LEU A 52 4.57 -3.72 3.01
C LEU A 52 5.22 -5.09 3.22
N SER A 53 6.39 -5.08 3.84
CA SER A 53 7.01 -6.27 4.42
C SER A 53 6.57 -6.42 5.88
N LEU A 54 6.24 -7.65 6.28
CA LEU A 54 5.84 -7.98 7.66
C LEU A 54 6.72 -9.13 8.14
N THR A 55 7.28 -8.97 9.34
CA THR A 55 8.08 -10.00 10.03
C THR A 55 7.44 -10.27 11.39
N LEU A 56 7.21 -11.55 11.69
CA LEU A 56 6.77 -12.00 13.00
C LEU A 56 8.00 -12.44 13.78
N ASP A 57 8.16 -11.98 15.02
CA ASP A 57 9.33 -12.31 15.82
C ASP A 57 9.17 -13.70 16.44
N ASP A 58 10.26 -14.46 16.50
CA ASP A 58 10.31 -15.72 17.23
C ASP A 58 10.13 -15.48 18.73
N GLN A 59 9.34 -16.35 19.37
CA GLN A 59 9.07 -16.28 20.80
C GLN A 59 9.34 -17.62 21.48
N ARG A 60 9.65 -17.57 22.77
CA ARG A 60 9.88 -18.76 23.60
C ARG A 60 9.27 -18.59 24.99
N ARG A 61 8.86 -19.70 25.57
CA ARG A 61 8.42 -19.81 26.97
C ARG A 61 8.97 -21.09 27.59
N ALA A 62 9.06 -21.12 28.91
CA ALA A 62 9.29 -22.37 29.63
C ALA A 62 7.99 -23.22 29.66
N TYR A 63 8.13 -24.54 29.71
CA TYR A 63 6.99 -25.45 29.84
C TYR A 63 6.13 -25.09 31.06
N GLY A 64 4.81 -25.11 30.90
CA GLY A 64 3.85 -24.71 31.93
C GLY A 64 3.72 -23.19 32.18
N SER A 65 4.50 -22.35 31.49
CA SER A 65 4.33 -20.87 31.52
C SER A 65 3.29 -20.40 30.51
N ALA A 66 2.73 -19.21 30.70
CA ALA A 66 1.91 -18.56 29.68
C ALA A 66 2.76 -18.22 28.43
N ASN A 67 2.12 -18.06 27.28
CA ASN A 67 2.81 -17.51 26.12
C ASN A 67 3.19 -16.04 26.39
N PRO A 68 4.37 -15.61 25.95
CA PRO A 68 4.68 -14.18 25.93
C PRO A 68 3.77 -13.47 24.94
N GLU A 69 3.80 -12.13 25.00
CA GLU A 69 3.22 -11.31 23.95
C GLU A 69 3.91 -11.59 22.62
N LEU A 70 3.11 -11.73 21.56
CA LEU A 70 3.62 -11.98 20.22
C LEU A 70 3.92 -10.64 19.55
N THR A 71 5.17 -10.44 19.15
CA THR A 71 5.62 -9.19 18.54
C THR A 71 5.87 -9.36 17.04
N TRP A 72 5.88 -8.22 16.35
CA TRP A 72 6.05 -8.15 14.90
C TRP A 72 6.63 -6.81 14.52
N ARG A 73 7.15 -6.73 13.29
CA ARG A 73 7.64 -5.48 12.67
C ARG A 73 7.22 -5.40 11.22
N ALA A 74 6.96 -4.20 10.74
CA ALA A 74 6.67 -3.94 9.33
C ALA A 74 7.51 -2.81 8.75
N ALA A 75 7.75 -2.87 7.44
CA ALA A 75 8.51 -1.85 6.72
C ALA A 75 8.01 -1.68 5.29
N GLY A 76 8.36 -0.54 4.67
CA GLY A 76 7.90 -0.17 3.31
C GLY A 76 6.80 0.88 3.29
N PHE A 77 6.51 1.51 4.43
CA PHE A 77 5.55 2.60 4.53
C PHE A 77 5.98 3.82 3.71
N VAL A 78 5.01 4.55 3.19
CA VAL A 78 5.21 5.76 2.39
C VAL A 78 4.42 6.91 2.99
N LEU A 79 4.68 8.13 2.50
CA LEU A 79 3.93 9.33 2.93
C LEU A 79 3.96 9.59 4.45
N GLY A 80 5.01 9.15 5.14
CA GLY A 80 5.15 9.33 6.59
C GLY A 80 4.29 8.37 7.44
N GLN A 81 3.69 7.36 6.83
CA GLN A 81 3.02 6.28 7.54
C GLN A 81 4.03 5.40 8.29
N ASP A 82 3.53 4.67 9.28
CA ASP A 82 4.29 3.69 10.07
C ASP A 82 3.37 2.54 10.52
N GLU A 83 3.86 1.70 11.42
CA GLU A 83 3.15 0.53 11.95
C GLU A 83 1.79 0.84 12.58
N SER A 84 1.49 2.09 12.95
CA SER A 84 0.20 2.47 13.52
C SER A 84 -0.98 2.30 12.57
N VAL A 85 -0.73 2.18 11.26
CA VAL A 85 -1.78 1.88 10.26
C VAL A 85 -2.21 0.41 10.30
N LEU A 86 -1.41 -0.47 10.92
CA LEU A 86 -1.73 -1.88 11.07
C LEU A 86 -2.54 -2.09 12.35
N THR A 87 -3.53 -2.97 12.29
CA THR A 87 -4.39 -3.33 13.41
C THR A 87 -4.45 -4.85 13.58
N GLY A 88 -4.88 -5.30 14.76
CA GLY A 88 -4.94 -6.71 15.10
C GLY A 88 -3.63 -7.21 15.71
N ALA A 89 -3.47 -8.54 15.79
CA ALA A 89 -2.32 -9.16 16.43
C ALA A 89 -1.95 -10.50 15.78
N PRO A 90 -0.65 -10.88 15.82
CA PRO A 90 -0.22 -12.24 15.53
C PRO A 90 -0.90 -13.24 16.46
N SER A 91 -0.95 -14.50 16.02
CA SER A 91 -1.50 -15.58 16.83
C SER A 91 -0.69 -16.86 16.70
N THR A 92 -0.80 -17.72 17.70
CA THR A 92 -0.26 -19.08 17.67
C THR A 92 -1.29 -20.04 18.24
N THR A 93 -1.26 -21.29 17.80
CA THR A 93 -2.08 -22.37 18.37
C THR A 93 -1.51 -22.93 19.66
N ALA A 94 -0.25 -22.61 20.00
CA ALA A 94 0.33 -22.99 21.27
C ALA A 94 -0.47 -22.37 22.43
N THR A 95 -0.75 -23.16 23.44
CA THR A 95 -1.36 -22.70 24.70
C THR A 95 -0.40 -22.98 25.86
N ARG A 96 -0.72 -22.51 27.07
CA ARG A 96 0.05 -22.85 28.27
C ARG A 96 0.24 -24.37 28.46
N ALA A 97 -0.75 -25.16 28.07
CA ALA A 97 -0.76 -26.63 28.20
C ALA A 97 -0.08 -27.37 27.05
N SER A 98 0.36 -26.66 26.00
CA SER A 98 1.08 -27.30 24.89
C SER A 98 2.42 -27.85 25.36
N ASP A 99 2.75 -29.04 24.87
CA ASP A 99 4.02 -29.74 25.09
C ASP A 99 5.22 -28.96 24.52
N VAL A 100 6.43 -29.40 24.87
CA VAL A 100 7.66 -28.82 24.33
C VAL A 100 7.74 -29.12 22.84
N GLY A 101 7.91 -28.07 22.03
CA GLY A 101 8.01 -28.18 20.58
C GLY A 101 7.94 -26.82 19.90
N THR A 102 8.02 -26.84 18.57
CA THR A 102 7.89 -25.65 17.73
C THR A 102 6.45 -25.49 17.28
N TYR A 103 5.90 -24.30 17.47
CA TYR A 103 4.57 -23.92 17.03
C TYR A 103 4.68 -22.68 16.16
N ALA A 104 3.97 -22.65 15.05
CA ALA A 104 3.99 -21.49 14.16
C ALA A 104 3.37 -20.27 14.87
N ILE A 105 4.00 -19.12 14.68
CA ILE A 105 3.40 -17.80 14.90
C ILE A 105 2.91 -17.33 13.53
N GLY A 106 1.59 -17.19 13.39
CA GLY A 106 0.95 -16.71 12.19
C GLY A 106 0.50 -15.25 12.34
N ARG A 107 0.13 -14.62 11.23
CA ARG A 107 -0.34 -13.22 11.22
C ARG A 107 -1.58 -12.99 12.06
N GLY A 108 -2.36 -14.03 12.38
CA GLY A 108 -3.58 -13.90 13.16
C GLY A 108 -4.54 -12.92 12.50
N THR A 109 -4.93 -11.87 13.23
CA THR A 109 -5.79 -10.79 12.74
C THR A 109 -5.02 -9.58 12.23
N LEU A 110 -3.69 -9.64 12.16
CA LEU A 110 -2.84 -8.52 11.79
C LEU A 110 -3.03 -8.11 10.31
N ALA A 111 -3.59 -6.93 10.10
CA ALA A 111 -3.97 -6.38 8.80
C ALA A 111 -3.68 -4.88 8.71
N ALA A 112 -3.57 -4.36 7.49
CA ALA A 112 -3.52 -2.94 7.16
C ALA A 112 -4.91 -2.40 6.86
#